data_AF-A0A2J7W513-F1
#
_entry.id   AF-A0A2J7W513-F1
#
_cell.length_a   1.000
_cell.length_b   1.000
_cell.length_c   1.000
_cell.angle_alpha   90.00
_cell.angle_beta   90.00
_cell.angle_gamma   90.00
#
_symmetry.space_group_name_H-M   'P 1'
#
loop_
_entity.id
_entity.type
_entity.pdbx_description
1 polymer ?
#
loop_
_entity_poly.entity_id
_entity_poly.type
_entity_poly.pdbx_seq_one_letter_code
_entity_poly.pdbx_strand_id
1 'polypeptide(L)'
;MPTARETFDSSIRDAVELLGHFNALNANPPPAHAEVLKRAGIIMACTAWETYVEDRVLEALHARLGAGSDSFQSQFMLRQLRLALKQFNNPTSDKTHKLFADFLGVDVYEGWKWNNYDCARVRQELDAVMYASGNPILNAA
;
A
#
# COMPACT_ATOMS: atom_id res chain seq x y z
N MET A 1 7.34 -19.27 4.68
CA MET A 1 6.99 -17.88 5.00
C MET A 1 5.78 -17.52 4.15
N PRO A 2 4.79 -16.79 4.68
CA PRO A 2 3.68 -16.29 3.88
C PRO A 2 4.19 -15.38 2.76
N THR A 3 3.48 -15.35 1.64
CA THR A 3 3.71 -14.42 0.53
C THR A 3 3.29 -13.00 0.91
N ALA A 4 3.78 -11.99 0.17
CA ALA A 4 3.36 -10.60 0.34
C ALA A 4 1.82 -10.46 0.30
N ARG A 5 1.17 -11.24 -0.58
CA ARG A 5 -0.29 -11.24 -0.73
C ARG A 5 -1.00 -11.82 0.49
N GLU A 6 -0.55 -12.94 1.05
CA GLU A 6 -1.18 -13.54 2.23
C GLU A 6 -1.07 -12.63 3.45
N THR A 7 0.09 -11.98 3.63
CA THR A 7 0.28 -10.97 4.69
C THR A 7 -0.66 -9.78 4.49
N PHE A 8 -0.75 -9.26 3.25
CA PHE A 8 -1.66 -8.17 2.92
C PHE A 8 -3.13 -8.52 3.19
N ASP A 9 -3.58 -9.70 2.76
CA ASP A 9 -4.97 -10.15 2.91
C ASP A 9 -5.37 -10.25 4.38
N SER A 10 -4.44 -10.58 5.28
CA SER A 10 -4.66 -10.54 6.73
C SER A 10 -4.72 -9.12 7.25
N SER A 11 -3.70 -8.30 6.96
CA SER A 11 -3.60 -6.94 7.52
C SER A 11 -4.70 -5.99 7.02
N ILE A 12 -5.13 -6.13 5.75
CA ILE A 12 -6.22 -5.32 5.22
C ILE A 12 -7.56 -5.72 5.82
N ARG A 13 -7.73 -6.99 6.21
CA ARG A 13 -8.95 -7.47 6.87
C ARG A 13 -9.13 -6.82 8.23
N ASP A 14 -8.05 -6.72 9.01
CA ASP A 14 -8.08 -6.03 10.31
C ASP A 14 -8.52 -4.57 10.15
N ALA A 15 -8.02 -3.87 9.12
CA ALA A 15 -8.43 -2.51 8.81
C ALA A 15 -9.92 -2.43 8.40
N VAL A 16 -10.39 -3.37 7.59
CA VAL A 16 -11.80 -3.46 7.16
C VAL A 16 -12.72 -3.72 8.34
N GLU A 17 -12.36 -4.63 9.25
CA GLU A 17 -13.13 -4.92 10.47
C GLU A 17 -13.22 -3.70 11.37
N LEU A 18 -12.10 -2.98 11.55
CA LEU A 18 -12.06 -1.74 12.34
C LEU A 18 -12.96 -0.64 11.76
N LEU A 19 -12.95 -0.45 10.43
CA LEU A 19 -13.87 0.46 9.75
C LEU A 19 -15.33 -0.02 9.79
N GLY A 20 -15.55 -1.33 9.80
CA GLY A 20 -16.87 -1.94 10.04
C GLY A 20 -17.42 -1.58 11.42
N HIS A 21 -16.59 -1.64 12.46
CA HIS A 21 -16.96 -1.20 13.81
C HIS A 21 -17.29 0.29 13.87
N PHE A 22 -16.54 1.14 13.19
CA PHE A 22 -16.88 2.56 13.05
C PHE A 22 -18.28 2.75 12.44
N ASN A 23 -18.57 2.08 11.33
CA ASN A 23 -19.88 2.18 10.67
C ASN A 23 -21.03 1.67 11.54
N ALA A 24 -20.81 0.61 12.33
CA ALA A 24 -21.82 0.09 13.26
C ALA A 24 -22.09 1.02 14.45
N LEU A 25 -21.07 1.79 14.89
CA LEU A 25 -21.16 2.74 16.01
C LEU A 25 -21.59 4.14 15.58
N ASN A 26 -21.66 4.42 14.27
CA ASN A 26 -22.17 5.69 13.72
C ASN A 26 -23.69 5.81 13.93
N ALA A 27 -24.09 6.09 15.16
CA ALA A 27 -25.39 6.62 15.51
C ALA A 27 -25.47 8.13 15.19
N ASN A 28 -26.67 8.69 15.09
CA ASN A 28 -26.86 10.14 15.00
C ASN A 28 -27.21 10.71 16.38
N PRO A 29 -26.36 11.53 17.02
CA PRO A 29 -25.05 12.01 16.56
C PRO A 29 -23.89 11.01 16.83
N PRO A 30 -22.78 11.08 16.06
CA PRO A 30 -21.65 10.18 16.22
C PRO A 30 -20.99 10.35 17.59
N PRO A 31 -20.62 9.25 18.28
CA PRO A 31 -19.81 9.34 19.48
C PRO A 31 -18.43 9.94 19.17
N ALA A 32 -17.88 10.78 20.06
CA ALA A 32 -16.60 11.45 19.85
C ALA A 32 -15.41 10.50 19.58
N HIS A 33 -15.51 9.24 20.00
CA HIS A 33 -14.50 8.20 19.77
C HIS A 33 -14.60 7.52 18.40
N ALA A 34 -15.70 7.70 17.67
CA ALA A 34 -15.89 7.10 16.35
C ALA A 34 -14.86 7.59 15.33
N GLU A 35 -14.54 8.89 15.33
CA GLU A 35 -13.53 9.46 14.43
C GLU A 35 -12.11 8.91 14.68
N VAL A 36 -11.80 8.48 15.91
CA VAL A 36 -10.53 7.80 16.21
C VAL A 36 -10.47 6.44 15.53
N LEU A 37 -11.57 5.68 15.55
CA LEU A 37 -11.65 4.37 14.90
C LEU A 37 -11.50 4.50 13.38
N LYS A 38 -12.17 5.49 12.78
CA LYS A 38 -12.03 5.80 11.34
C LYS A 38 -10.58 6.09 10.97
N ARG A 39 -9.90 6.98 11.72
CA ARG A 39 -8.48 7.29 11.48
C ARG A 39 -7.58 6.08 11.65
N ALA A 40 -7.78 5.31 12.71
CA ALA A 40 -6.99 4.11 12.97
C ALA A 40 -7.15 3.06 11.85
N GLY A 41 -8.37 2.85 11.36
CA GLY A 41 -8.64 1.96 10.22
C GLY A 41 -7.97 2.42 8.92
N ILE A 42 -8.03 3.72 8.62
CA ILE A 42 -7.36 4.27 7.43
C ILE A 42 -5.84 4.13 7.53
N ILE A 43 -5.23 4.48 8.67
CA ILE A 43 -3.77 4.32 8.87
C ILE A 43 -3.36 2.86 8.71
N MET A 44 -4.12 1.93 9.31
CA MET A 44 -3.85 0.50 9.19
C MET A 44 -3.95 -0.02 7.75
N ALA A 45 -4.96 0.43 7.00
CA ALA A 45 -5.09 0.10 5.58
C ALA A 45 -3.91 0.64 4.75
N CYS A 46 -3.48 1.88 5.01
CA CYS A 46 -2.33 2.49 4.34
C CYS A 46 -1.03 1.76 4.68
N THR A 47 -0.82 1.38 5.94
CA THR A 47 0.34 0.58 6.36
C THR A 47 0.33 -0.80 5.71
N ALA A 48 -0.81 -1.48 5.68
CA ALA A 48 -0.94 -2.77 4.99
C ALA A 48 -0.58 -2.65 3.50
N TRP A 49 -1.05 -1.59 2.83
CA TRP A 49 -0.73 -1.30 1.45
C TRP A 49 0.77 -1.01 1.22
N GLU A 50 1.38 -0.17 2.06
CA GLU A 50 2.81 0.14 1.98
C GLU A 50 3.64 -1.13 2.11
N THR A 51 3.42 -1.91 3.17
CA THR A 51 4.13 -3.19 3.39
C THR A 51 3.91 -4.16 2.23
N TYR A 52 2.70 -4.26 1.69
CA TYR A 52 2.43 -5.11 0.53
C TYR A 52 3.24 -4.71 -0.69
N VAL A 53 3.31 -3.42 -1.01
CA VAL A 53 4.08 -2.93 -2.17
C VAL A 53 5.56 -3.26 -2.01
N GLU A 54 6.13 -3.01 -0.83
CA GLU A 54 7.55 -3.26 -0.53
C GLU A 54 7.88 -4.76 -0.60
N ASP A 55 7.07 -5.61 0.04
CA ASP A 55 7.28 -7.04 0.05
C ASP A 55 7.05 -7.64 -1.35
N ARG A 56 6.03 -7.17 -2.07
CA ARG A 56 5.68 -7.71 -3.38
C ARG A 56 6.78 -7.47 -4.41
N VAL A 57 7.37 -6.27 -4.44
CA VAL A 57 8.49 -5.98 -5.36
C VAL A 57 9.74 -6.78 -5.00
N LEU A 58 10.02 -6.95 -3.70
CA LEU A 58 11.15 -7.73 -3.22
C LEU A 58 10.99 -9.21 -3.56
N GLU A 59 9.80 -9.77 -3.32
CA GLU A 59 9.43 -11.15 -3.67
C GLU A 59 9.55 -11.39 -5.18
N ALA A 60 9.03 -10.46 -6.00
CA ALA A 60 9.15 -10.55 -7.46
C ALA A 60 10.59 -10.50 -7.94
N LEU A 61 11.41 -9.60 -7.38
CA LEU A 61 12.81 -9.49 -7.78
C LEU A 61 13.60 -10.74 -7.39
N HIS A 62 13.41 -11.27 -6.18
CA HIS A 62 14.00 -12.55 -5.79
C HIS A 62 13.60 -13.68 -6.74
N ALA A 63 12.31 -13.77 -7.10
CA ALA A 63 11.84 -14.77 -8.05
C ALA A 63 12.50 -14.62 -9.45
N ARG A 64 12.71 -13.38 -9.93
CA ARG A 64 13.39 -13.11 -11.21
C ARG A 64 14.87 -13.45 -11.20
N LEU A 65 15.57 -13.21 -10.09
CA LEU A 65 17.00 -13.51 -9.95
C LEU A 65 17.25 -15.02 -9.79
N GLY A 66 16.24 -15.77 -9.33
CA GLY A 66 16.29 -17.22 -9.16
C GLY A 66 17.36 -17.66 -8.15
N ALA A 67 17.73 -18.94 -8.20
CA ALA A 67 18.73 -19.53 -7.30
C ALA A 67 20.18 -19.04 -7.56
N GLY A 68 20.42 -18.23 -8.59
CA GLY A 68 21.73 -17.68 -8.95
C GLY A 68 22.05 -16.33 -8.31
N SER A 69 21.48 -16.04 -7.13
CA SER A 69 21.49 -14.73 -6.47
C SER A 69 22.86 -14.21 -6.03
N ASP A 70 23.92 -15.02 -6.19
CA ASP A 70 25.29 -14.67 -5.76
C ASP A 70 26.11 -13.94 -6.84
N SER A 71 25.57 -13.74 -8.04
CA SER A 71 26.24 -12.88 -9.01
C SER A 71 26.29 -11.43 -8.51
N PHE A 72 27.38 -10.72 -8.85
CA PHE A 72 27.54 -9.30 -8.52
C PHE A 72 26.34 -8.47 -8.99
N GLN A 73 25.80 -8.78 -10.18
CA GLN A 73 24.63 -8.11 -10.75
C GLN A 73 23.38 -8.31 -9.88
N SER A 74 23.12 -9.55 -9.45
CA SER A 74 21.98 -9.88 -8.58
C SER A 74 22.07 -9.16 -7.25
N GLN A 75 23.24 -9.19 -6.60
CA GLN A 75 23.49 -8.50 -5.34
C GLN A 75 23.38 -6.98 -5.49
N PHE A 76 23.87 -6.43 -6.60
CA PHE A 76 23.74 -5.01 -6.90
C PHE A 76 22.27 -4.60 -7.04
N MET A 77 21.47 -5.34 -7.83
CA MET A 77 20.03 -5.06 -8.00
C MET A 77 19.28 -5.11 -6.67
N LEU A 78 19.54 -6.13 -5.84
CA LEU A 78 18.94 -6.24 -4.51
C LEU A 78 19.33 -5.09 -3.59
N ARG A 79 20.60 -4.65 -3.64
CA ARG A 79 21.06 -3.49 -2.87
C ARG A 79 20.39 -2.20 -3.33
N GLN A 80 20.25 -1.99 -4.65
CA GLN A 80 19.54 -0.82 -5.18
C GLN A 80 18.06 -0.83 -4.79
N LEU A 81 17.38 -1.98 -4.85
CA LEU A 81 16.00 -2.08 -4.42
C LEU A 81 15.87 -1.73 -2.93
N ARG A 82 16.71 -2.29 -2.07
CA ARG A 82 16.70 -1.97 -0.63
C ARG A 82 16.94 -0.49 -0.34
N LEU A 83 17.75 0.20 -1.15
CA LEU A 83 17.93 1.65 -1.03
C LEU A 83 16.69 2.42 -1.48
N ALA A 84 16.05 2.00 -2.58
CA ALA A 84 14.81 2.59 -3.06
C ALA A 84 13.67 2.42 -2.04
N LEU A 85 13.52 1.23 -1.44
CA LEU A 85 12.51 0.95 -0.42
C LEU A 85 12.67 1.85 0.81
N LYS A 86 13.90 2.06 1.29
CA LYS A 86 14.17 3.00 2.42
C LYS A 86 13.75 4.45 2.14
N GLN A 87 13.69 4.84 0.86
CA GLN A 87 13.30 6.17 0.43
C GLN A 87 11.84 6.25 -0.01
N PHE A 88 11.17 5.10 -0.14
CA PHE A 88 9.86 4.99 -0.77
C PHE A 88 8.81 5.82 -0.04
N ASN A 89 8.79 5.74 1.31
CA ASN A 89 8.05 6.55 2.28
C ASN A 89 6.79 7.22 1.70
N ASN A 90 5.60 6.76 2.05
CA ASN A 90 4.32 7.20 1.45
C ASN A 90 4.14 6.67 0.01
N PRO A 91 3.46 5.52 -0.16
CA PRO A 91 3.39 4.75 -1.40
C PRO A 91 2.37 5.32 -2.40
N THR A 92 2.61 6.53 -2.90
CA THR A 92 1.75 7.14 -3.91
C THR A 92 1.70 6.31 -5.19
N SER A 93 0.67 6.54 -6.00
CA SER A 93 0.45 5.87 -7.27
C SER A 93 1.67 5.97 -8.20
N ASP A 94 2.21 7.17 -8.37
CA ASP A 94 3.39 7.45 -9.20
C ASP A 94 4.67 6.78 -8.67
N LYS A 95 4.88 6.80 -7.35
CA LYS A 95 6.04 6.14 -6.75
C LYS A 95 5.95 4.63 -6.91
N THR A 96 4.77 4.06 -6.66
CA THR A 96 4.52 2.61 -6.81
C THR A 96 4.77 2.19 -8.25
N HIS A 97 4.20 2.92 -9.22
CA HIS A 97 4.45 2.64 -10.63
C HIS A 97 5.92 2.71 -11.00
N LYS A 98 6.63 3.77 -10.60
CA LYS A 98 8.06 3.91 -10.85
C LYS A 98 8.86 2.75 -10.27
N LEU A 99 8.58 2.34 -9.03
CA LEU A 99 9.28 1.25 -8.36
C LEU A 99 9.12 -0.08 -9.13
N PHE A 100 7.92 -0.42 -9.57
CA PHE A 100 7.67 -1.63 -10.34
C PHE A 100 8.24 -1.54 -11.77
N ALA A 101 8.17 -0.38 -12.42
CA ALA A 101 8.77 -0.17 -13.72
C ALA A 101 10.30 -0.32 -13.67
N ASP A 102 10.97 0.34 -12.72
CA ASP A 102 12.43 0.39 -12.61
C ASP A 102 13.04 -0.99 -12.28
N PHE A 103 12.41 -1.77 -11.41
CA PHE A 103 12.96 -3.05 -10.94
C PHE A 103 12.38 -4.28 -11.63
N LEU A 104 11.13 -4.20 -12.10
CA LEU A 104 10.40 -5.34 -12.66
C LEU A 104 10.03 -5.16 -14.13
N GLY A 105 10.09 -3.94 -14.68
CA GLY A 105 9.61 -3.66 -16.03
C GLY A 105 8.09 -3.88 -16.17
N VAL A 106 7.35 -3.71 -15.07
CA VAL A 106 5.90 -3.94 -15.02
C VAL A 106 5.20 -2.59 -14.88
N ASP A 107 4.24 -2.32 -15.78
CA ASP A 107 3.28 -1.24 -15.62
C ASP A 107 2.12 -1.72 -14.73
N VAL A 108 2.11 -1.25 -13.48
CA VAL A 108 1.06 -1.60 -12.51
C VAL A 108 -0.28 -0.90 -12.81
N TYR A 109 -0.29 0.19 -13.57
CA TYR A 109 -1.50 0.93 -13.86
C TYR A 109 -2.48 0.15 -14.73
N GLU A 110 -2.00 -0.80 -15.55
CA GLU A 110 -2.85 -1.66 -16.37
C GLU A 110 -3.87 -2.46 -15.53
N GLY A 111 -3.49 -2.79 -14.30
CA GLY A 111 -4.33 -3.53 -13.34
C GLY A 111 -5.20 -2.65 -12.45
N TRP A 112 -5.03 -1.32 -12.46
CA TRP A 112 -5.71 -0.41 -11.54
C TRP A 112 -7.05 0.04 -12.12
N LYS A 113 -8.06 -0.84 -11.96
CA LYS A 113 -9.42 -0.61 -12.44
C LYS A 113 -10.39 -0.86 -11.30
N TRP A 114 -11.17 0.14 -10.93
CA TRP A 114 -12.34 -0.03 -10.06
C TRP A 114 -13.61 0.07 -10.89
N ASN A 115 -14.71 -0.48 -10.36
CA ASN A 115 -16.01 -0.39 -11.02
C ASN A 115 -16.38 1.08 -11.23
N ASN A 116 -16.55 1.48 -12.50
CA ASN A 116 -16.88 2.86 -12.93
C ASN A 116 -15.77 3.92 -12.70
N TYR A 117 -14.51 3.50 -12.51
CA TYR A 117 -13.37 4.42 -12.42
C TYR A 117 -12.37 4.10 -13.53
N ASP A 118 -11.91 5.13 -14.22
CA ASP A 118 -10.73 5.02 -15.07
C ASP A 118 -9.45 5.02 -14.22
N CYS A 119 -8.32 4.64 -14.83
CA CYS A 119 -7.05 4.56 -14.11
C CYS A 119 -6.63 5.92 -13.51
N ALA A 120 -6.90 7.04 -14.20
CA ALA A 120 -6.58 8.37 -13.67
C ALA A 120 -7.32 8.65 -12.36
N ARG A 121 -8.61 8.34 -12.29
CA ARG A 121 -9.41 8.54 -11.09
C ARG A 121 -9.02 7.58 -9.97
N VAL A 122 -8.73 6.30 -10.28
CA VAL A 122 -8.23 5.35 -9.27
C VAL A 122 -6.96 5.88 -8.59
N ARG A 123 -6.00 6.39 -9.38
CA ARG A 123 -4.76 6.96 -8.84
C ARG A 123 -5.03 8.17 -7.94
N GLN A 124 -5.89 9.08 -8.38
CA GLN A 124 -6.25 10.27 -7.60
C GLN A 124 -6.87 9.90 -6.24
N GLU A 125 -7.78 8.94 -6.20
CA GLU A 125 -8.43 8.50 -4.96
C GLU A 125 -7.43 7.80 -4.02
N LEU A 126 -6.56 6.93 -4.56
CA LEU A 126 -5.52 6.28 -3.77
C LEU A 126 -4.57 7.30 -3.14
N ASP A 127 -4.12 8.27 -3.93
CA ASP A 127 -3.23 9.32 -3.44
C ASP A 127 -3.91 10.22 -2.39
N ALA A 128 -5.21 10.47 -2.54
CA ALA A 128 -5.99 11.21 -1.56
C ALA A 128 -6.10 10.46 -0.22
N VAL A 129 -6.33 9.14 -0.25
CA VAL A 129 -6.38 8.31 0.97
C VAL A 129 -5.02 8.27 1.67
N MET A 130 -3.94 8.11 0.90
CA MET A 130 -2.58 8.13 1.45
C MET A 130 -2.25 9.48 2.08
N TYR A 131 -2.62 10.58 1.43
CA TYR A 131 -2.45 11.93 1.99
C TYR A 131 -3.27 12.15 3.28
N ALA A 132 -4.52 11.68 3.29
CA ALA A 132 -5.39 11.78 4.47
C ALA A 132 -4.83 10.99 5.67
N SER A 133 -4.22 9.83 5.44
CA SER A 133 -3.58 9.05 6.53
C SER A 133 -2.39 9.76 7.18
N GLY A 134 -1.64 10.56 6.40
CA GLY A 134 -0.47 11.32 6.88
C GLY A 134 -0.81 12.68 7.50
N ASN A 135 -2.02 13.19 7.29
CA ASN A 135 -2.43 14.52 7.75
C ASN A 135 -3.53 14.43 8.84
N PRO A 136 -3.19 14.56 10.13
CA PRO A 136 -4.16 14.43 11.22
C PRO A 136 -5.24 15.54 11.23
N ILE A 137 -5.05 16.64 10.49
CA ILE A 137 -5.93 17.82 10.51
C ILE A 137 -7.11 17.69 9.54
N LEU A 138 -7.01 16.90 8.47
CA LEU A 138 -8.08 16.73 7.47
C LEU A 138 -9.11 15.65 7.84
N ASN A 139 -8.81 14.80 8.81
CA ASN A 139 -9.72 13.76 9.33
C ASN A 139 -10.57 14.26 10.51
N ALA A 140 -10.72 15.58 10.65
CA ALA A 140 -11.44 16.23 11.76
C ALA A 140 -12.52 17.22 11.28
N ALA A 141 -12.78 17.29 9.98
CA ALA A 141 -13.83 18.08 9.35
C ALA A 141 -14.85 17.16 8.66
#